data_AF-A0A7X8VMV9-F1
#
_entry.id   AF-A0A7X8VMV9-F1
#
_cell.length_a   1.000
_cell.length_b   1.000
_cell.length_c   1.000
_cell.angle_alpha   90.00
_cell.angle_beta   90.00
_cell.angle_gamma   90.00
#
_symmetry.space_group_name_H-M   'P 1'
#
loop_
_entity.id
_entity.type
_entity.pdbx_description
1 polymer ?
#
loop_
_entity_poly.entity_id
_entity_poly.type
_entity_poly.pdbx_seq_one_letter_code
_entity_poly.pdbx_strand_id
1 'polypeptide(L)'
;MGDSFAAMGGGRDQQLRGEPFCLRSAGNYPELISASVTDGTCQAAVTDDLLQPRETQDGGTLPTQLNAVDAETTLVTLSIGGNDLGFGDVAGCVRE
;
A
#
# COMPACT_ATOMS: atom_id res chain seq x y z
N MET A 1 5.98 0.22 2.84
CA MET A 1 5.11 1.30 2.29
C MET A 1 4.87 1.03 0.81
N GLY A 2 3.91 1.67 0.19
CA GLY A 2 3.60 1.48 -1.23
C GLY A 2 2.11 1.35 -1.55
N ASP A 3 1.87 0.94 -2.78
CA ASP A 3 0.55 0.72 -3.37
C ASP A 3 0.04 -0.72 -3.21
N SER A 4 -0.95 -1.11 -4.04
CA SER A 4 -1.54 -2.44 -4.05
C SER A 4 -0.53 -3.56 -4.32
N PHE A 5 0.57 -3.32 -5.05
CA PHE A 5 1.59 -4.34 -5.27
C PHE A 5 2.36 -4.70 -4.00
N ALA A 6 2.39 -3.79 -3.02
CA ALA A 6 2.93 -4.04 -1.70
C ALA A 6 1.86 -4.45 -0.69
N ALA A 7 0.64 -3.92 -0.80
CA ALA A 7 -0.44 -4.19 0.15
C ALA A 7 -1.09 -5.56 -0.06
N MET A 8 -1.27 -5.97 -1.31
CA MET A 8 -2.05 -7.15 -1.68
C MET A 8 -1.11 -8.33 -1.93
N GLY A 9 -1.15 -9.32 -1.03
CA GLY A 9 -0.41 -10.56 -1.18
C GLY A 9 -0.89 -11.42 -2.36
N GLY A 10 -0.30 -12.60 -2.51
CA GLY A 10 -0.55 -13.48 -3.66
C GLY A 10 -1.91 -14.20 -3.70
N GLY A 11 -2.81 -13.98 -2.72
CA GLY A 11 -4.07 -14.74 -2.61
C GLY A 11 -5.22 -13.95 -2.01
N ARG A 12 -6.44 -14.21 -2.53
CA ARG A 12 -7.69 -13.51 -2.15
C ARG A 12 -8.26 -13.92 -0.79
N ASP A 13 -7.81 -15.04 -0.23
CA ASP A 13 -8.33 -15.62 1.02
C ASP A 13 -7.48 -15.27 2.26
N GLN A 14 -6.50 -14.38 2.09
CA GLN A 14 -5.65 -13.93 3.19
C GLN A 14 -6.41 -12.94 4.08
N GLN A 15 -6.23 -13.06 5.41
CA GLN A 15 -6.80 -12.11 6.36
C GLN A 15 -6.27 -10.69 6.09
N LEU A 16 -7.17 -9.69 6.11
CA LEU A 16 -6.78 -8.29 6.06
C LEU A 16 -6.40 -7.76 7.45
N ARG A 17 -5.44 -6.85 7.51
CA ARG A 17 -4.94 -6.23 8.75
C ARG A 17 -4.90 -4.70 8.64
N GLY A 18 -4.94 -4.04 9.79
CA GLY A 18 -4.87 -2.59 9.87
C GLY A 18 -6.12 -1.93 9.29
N GLU A 19 -5.91 -0.82 8.59
CA GLU A 19 -6.99 -0.02 8.00
C GLU A 19 -7.71 -0.79 6.87
N PRO A 20 -9.00 -1.13 7.02
CA PRO A 20 -9.75 -1.90 6.02
C PRO A 20 -9.70 -1.30 4.61
N PHE A 21 -9.71 0.04 4.48
CA PHE A 21 -9.63 0.70 3.17
C PHE A 21 -8.36 0.33 2.39
N CYS A 22 -7.26 0.06 3.09
CA CYS A 22 -5.96 -0.17 2.47
C CYS A 22 -5.76 -1.58 1.92
N LEU A 23 -6.64 -2.54 2.24
CA LEU A 23 -6.59 -3.92 1.77
C LEU A 23 -5.22 -4.60 2.01
N ARG A 24 -4.62 -4.36 3.19
CA ARG A 24 -3.34 -4.96 3.58
C ARG A 24 -3.52 -6.42 3.94
N SER A 25 -2.97 -7.31 3.13
CA SER A 25 -3.03 -8.75 3.34
C SER A 25 -1.99 -9.18 4.37
N ALA A 26 -2.36 -10.09 5.28
CA ALA A 26 -1.41 -10.75 6.19
C ALA A 26 -0.35 -11.61 5.46
N GLY A 27 -0.53 -11.85 4.15
CA GLY A 27 0.45 -12.51 3.29
C GLY A 27 1.10 -11.57 2.28
N ASN A 28 1.08 -10.26 2.52
CA ASN A 28 1.78 -9.29 1.68
C ASN A 28 3.29 -9.37 1.90
N TYR A 29 4.09 -8.91 0.93
CA TYR A 29 5.53 -9.14 1.00
C TYR A 29 6.20 -8.46 2.22
N PRO A 30 5.76 -7.28 2.74
CA PRO A 30 6.31 -6.74 3.98
C PRO A 30 6.17 -7.68 5.18
N GLU A 31 4.98 -8.27 5.39
CA GLU A 31 4.69 -9.23 6.47
C GLU A 31 5.46 -10.55 6.29
N LEU A 32 5.80 -10.92 5.05
CA LEU A 32 6.62 -12.11 4.77
C LEU A 32 8.13 -11.88 5.03
N ILE A 33 8.60 -10.63 4.95
CA ILE A 33 10.00 -10.27 5.20
C ILE A 33 10.29 -10.24 6.70
N SER A 34 9.37 -9.71 7.51
CA SER A 34 9.56 -9.57 8.96
C SER A 34 8.23 -9.71 9.70
N ALA A 35 8.24 -10.49 10.79
CA ALA A 35 7.11 -10.58 11.71
C ALA A 35 6.89 -9.30 12.55
N SER A 36 7.85 -8.38 12.54
CA SER A 36 7.73 -7.06 13.17
C SER A 36 8.00 -6.00 12.11
N VAL A 37 6.93 -5.54 11.48
CA VAL A 37 6.95 -4.53 10.41
C VAL A 37 5.88 -3.48 10.67
N THR A 38 6.23 -2.22 10.45
CA THR A 38 5.24 -1.14 10.34
C THR A 38 4.73 -1.10 8.90
N ASP A 39 3.57 -1.72 8.67
CA ASP A 39 2.97 -1.79 7.34
C ASP A 39 2.17 -0.52 7.01
N GLY A 40 2.82 0.42 6.30
CA GLY A 40 2.22 1.63 5.75
C GLY A 40 1.73 1.50 4.30
N THR A 41 1.54 0.29 3.75
CA THR A 41 1.06 0.11 2.37
C THR A 41 -0.43 0.45 2.24
N CYS A 42 -0.89 0.85 1.05
CA CYS A 42 -2.31 1.10 0.83
C CYS A 42 -2.71 0.91 -0.63
N GLN A 43 -3.82 0.24 -0.86
CA GLN A 43 -4.37 0.05 -2.21
C GLN A 43 -4.57 1.37 -2.94
N ALA A 44 -4.30 1.37 -4.25
CA ALA A 44 -4.42 2.52 -5.14
C ALA A 44 -3.60 3.76 -4.72
N ALA A 45 -2.60 3.61 -3.85
CA ALA A 45 -1.77 4.74 -3.44
C ALA A 45 -0.93 5.27 -4.62
N VAL A 46 -0.81 6.60 -4.68
CA VAL A 46 0.05 7.32 -5.62
C VAL A 46 1.29 7.86 -4.90
N THR A 47 2.28 8.37 -5.64
CA THR A 47 3.51 8.91 -5.04
C THR A 47 3.26 10.07 -4.08
N ASP A 48 2.22 10.88 -4.30
CA ASP A 48 1.85 11.99 -3.42
C ASP A 48 1.38 11.51 -2.03
N ASP A 49 0.76 10.32 -1.93
CA ASP A 49 0.33 9.72 -0.65
C ASP A 49 1.52 9.36 0.26
N LEU A 50 2.75 9.32 -0.30
CA LEU A 50 3.96 9.19 0.51
C LEU A 50 4.25 10.44 1.33
N LEU A 51 3.76 11.61 0.92
CA LEU A 51 4.09 12.91 1.50
C LEU A 51 2.87 13.61 2.09
N GLN A 52 1.68 13.31 1.58
CA GLN A 52 0.43 13.96 1.96
C GLN A 52 -0.54 12.97 2.60
N PRO A 53 -1.43 13.44 3.50
CA PRO A 53 -2.59 12.67 3.92
C PRO A 53 -3.51 12.37 2.74
N ARG A 54 -4.17 11.20 2.78
CA ARG A 54 -5.07 10.76 1.73
C ARG A 54 -6.50 10.67 2.23
N GLU A 55 -7.41 11.35 1.55
CA GLU A 55 -8.85 11.20 1.77
C GLU A 55 -9.35 9.85 1.22
N THR A 56 -10.16 9.15 2.00
CA THR A 56 -10.77 7.87 1.64
C THR A 56 -12.21 8.08 1.16
N GLN A 57 -12.70 7.13 0.37
CA GLN A 57 -14.04 7.23 -0.24
C GLN A 57 -15.18 7.20 0.79
N ASP A 58 -14.94 6.66 1.97
CA ASP A 58 -15.85 6.63 3.11
C ASP A 58 -15.74 7.87 4.01
N GLY A 59 -14.99 8.89 3.58
CA GLY A 59 -14.88 10.18 4.28
C GLY A 59 -13.88 10.20 5.44
N GLY A 60 -12.97 9.23 5.50
CA GLY A 60 -11.83 9.23 6.40
C GLY A 60 -10.59 9.90 5.79
N THR A 61 -9.58 10.12 6.63
CA THR A 61 -8.27 10.62 6.22
C THR A 61 -7.21 9.65 6.71
N LEU A 62 -6.39 9.13 5.80
CA LEU A 62 -5.20 8.36 6.12
C LEU A 62 -4.01 9.29 6.31
N PRO A 63 -3.15 9.03 7.31
CA PRO A 63 -1.89 9.74 7.41
C PRO A 63 -0.99 9.45 6.20
N THR A 64 -0.04 10.36 5.95
CA THR A 64 1.05 10.12 5.00
C THR A 64 1.79 8.81 5.31
N GLN A 65 2.22 8.08 4.29
CA GLN A 65 2.95 6.82 4.50
C GLN A 65 4.32 7.01 5.14
N LEU A 66 4.96 8.18 4.99
CA LEU A 66 6.24 8.47 5.63
C LEU A 66 6.14 8.58 7.16
N ASN A 67 4.95 8.73 7.75
CA ASN A 67 4.77 8.65 9.20
C ASN A 67 5.15 7.27 9.78
N ALA A 68 5.31 6.25 8.94
CA ALA A 68 5.79 4.93 9.34
C ALA A 68 7.33 4.86 9.52
N VAL A 69 8.07 5.91 9.16
CA VAL A 69 9.54 5.95 9.20
C VAL A 69 10.00 6.85 10.34
N ASP A 70 10.91 6.33 11.15
CA ASP A 70 11.54 7.05 12.26
C ASP A 70 13.08 6.89 12.22
N ALA A 71 13.77 7.44 13.22
CA ALA A 71 15.23 7.40 13.31
C ALA A 71 15.81 5.98 13.52
N GLU A 72 14.99 5.03 14.00
CA GLU A 72 15.41 3.64 14.25
C GLU A 72 15.11 2.73 13.05
N THR A 73 14.46 3.25 12.01
CA THR A 73 14.12 2.51 10.80
C THR A 73 15.38 2.15 10.02
N THR A 74 15.66 0.84 9.90
CA THR A 74 16.86 0.32 9.21
C THR A 74 16.59 -0.24 7.82
N LEU A 75 15.34 -0.50 7.48
CA LEU A 75 14.91 -1.04 6.18
C LEU A 75 13.57 -0.44 5.78
N VAL A 76 13.48 0.05 4.54
CA VAL A 76 12.24 0.44 3.89
C VAL A 76 12.09 -0.36 2.61
N THR A 77 10.92 -0.96 2.43
CA THR A 77 10.49 -1.54 1.15
C THR A 77 9.37 -0.68 0.56
N LEU A 78 9.39 -0.53 -0.77
CA LEU A 78 8.49 0.37 -1.49
C LEU A 78 8.17 -0.16 -2.89
N SER A 79 6.87 -0.26 -3.21
CA SER A 79 6.35 -0.28 -4.58
C SER A 79 5.34 0.85 -4.74
N ILE A 80 5.57 1.77 -5.67
CA ILE A 80 4.71 2.94 -5.87
C ILE A 80 4.89 3.44 -7.31
N GLY A 81 3.95 4.22 -7.82
CA GLY A 81 4.04 4.86 -9.14
C GLY A 81 3.13 4.23 -10.20
N GLY A 82 2.67 2.99 -10.01
CA GLY A 82 1.76 2.35 -10.97
C GLY A 82 0.44 3.10 -11.12
N ASN A 83 -0.11 3.57 -10.01
CA ASN A 83 -1.36 4.34 -10.01
C ASN A 83 -1.18 5.75 -10.56
N ASP A 84 -0.03 6.38 -10.33
CA ASP A 84 0.31 7.69 -10.91
C ASP A 84 0.28 7.66 -12.45
N LEU A 85 0.68 6.53 -13.04
CA LEU A 85 0.69 6.31 -14.48
C LEU A 85 -0.67 5.87 -15.04
N GLY A 86 -1.69 5.68 -14.20
CA GLY A 86 -2.95 5.06 -14.63
C GLY A 86 -2.76 3.64 -15.15
N PHE A 87 -1.79 2.88 -14.59
CA PHE A 87 -1.43 1.57 -15.12
C PHE A 87 -2.60 0.57 -15.11
N GLY A 88 -3.54 0.71 -14.16
CA GLY A 88 -4.77 -0.09 -14.14
C GLY A 88 -5.62 0.09 -15.40
N ASP A 89 -5.74 1.31 -15.90
CA ASP A 89 -6.49 1.62 -17.11
C ASP A 89 -5.80 1.04 -18.34
N VAL A 90 -4.48 1.22 -18.43
CA VAL A 90 -3.66 0.65 -19.52
C VAL A 90 -3.76 -0.88 -19.54
N ALA A 91 -3.65 -1.52 -18.38
CA ALA A 91 -3.77 -2.97 -18.27
C ALA A 91 -5.18 -3.48 -18.62
N GLY A 92 -6.21 -2.68 -18.34
CA GLY A 92 -7.59 -2.94 -18.77
C GLY A 92 -7.72 -2.97 -20.29
N CYS A 93 -7.14 -1.98 -20.98
CA CYS A 93 -7.15 -1.92 -22.46
C CYS A 93 -6.46 -3.11 -23.12
N VAL A 94 -5.38 -3.66 -22.54
CA VAL A 94 -4.64 -4.81 -23.13
C VAL A 94 -5.40 -6.14 -22.96
N ARG A 95 -6.47 -6.16 -22.15
CA ARG A 95 -7.31 -7.35 -21.95
C ARG A 95 -8.52 -7.40 -22.88
N GLU A 96 -8.73 -6.37 -23.71
CA GLU A 96 -9.70 -6.35 -24.80
C GLU A 96 -9.09 -6.87 -26.11
#